data_AF-A0AAJ0G4E2-F1
#
_entry.id   AF-A0AAJ0G4E2-F1
#
_cell.length_a   1.000
_cell.length_b   1.000
_cell.length_c   1.000
_cell.angle_alpha   90.00
_cell.angle_beta   90.00
_cell.angle_gamma   90.00
#
_symmetry.space_group_name_H-M   'P 1'
#
loop_
_entity.id
_entity.type
_entity.pdbx_description
1 polymer ?
#
loop_
_entity_poly.entity_id
_entity_poly.type
_entity_poly.pdbx_seq_one_letter_code
_entity_poly.pdbx_strand_id
1 'polypeptide(L)'
;MPTHSALLPLHIDFSSEDEFDTLASDVEVMSTSDNWSGKEYWLGKKYFEFALAEQNLVESTVDESAPELDARLQASFREYPFTETLRYIQGRVEASLFRNSSDDYEGLMTLIGSILRKKNRSEMRTMIIGLREYKSDGVHEVRGERIAKSQDSYAEIDTAGLGRHATTLKEHGEKHGAIVRCIARPLSTYPPRYEATLVYQGTMVKAEAKSQREARQKAAMKACDKRGITVK
;
A
#
# COMPACT_ATOMS: atom_id res chain seq x y z
N MET A 1 55.50 27.09 27.50
CA MET A 1 54.53 26.39 28.38
C MET A 1 53.19 26.35 27.67
N PRO A 2 52.73 25.20 27.17
CA PRO A 2 51.41 25.08 26.55
C PRO A 2 50.37 24.69 27.60
N THR A 3 49.31 25.49 27.71
CA THR A 3 48.15 25.24 28.55
C THR A 3 47.30 24.11 27.96
N HIS A 4 47.23 22.98 28.67
CA HIS A 4 46.26 21.92 28.41
C HIS A 4 44.86 22.42 28.77
N SER A 5 44.01 22.66 27.78
CA SER A 5 42.56 22.78 27.97
C SER A 5 41.99 21.39 28.17
N ALA A 6 41.61 21.09 29.42
CA ALA A 6 40.84 19.91 29.78
C ALA A 6 39.39 20.09 29.32
N LEU A 7 38.93 19.21 28.44
CA LEU A 7 37.52 19.08 28.08
C LEU A 7 36.81 18.28 29.18
N LEU A 8 35.80 18.88 29.80
CA LEU A 8 34.92 18.19 30.75
C LEU A 8 33.94 17.27 30.00
N PRO A 9 33.53 16.13 30.59
CA PRO A 9 32.51 15.27 29.99
C PRO A 9 31.13 15.91 30.18
N LEU A 10 30.40 16.09 29.08
CA LEU A 10 28.97 16.40 29.11
C LEU A 10 28.21 15.17 29.59
N HIS A 11 27.81 15.18 30.86
CA HIS A 11 26.84 14.25 31.41
C HIS A 11 25.45 14.71 30.96
N ILE A 12 24.87 14.03 29.98
CA ILE A 12 23.49 14.28 29.53
C ILE A 12 22.59 13.32 30.30
N ASP A 13 21.93 13.84 31.34
CA ASP A 13 20.84 13.13 32.02
C ASP A 13 19.61 13.12 31.11
N PHE A 14 19.29 11.96 30.56
CA PHE A 14 17.98 11.70 29.95
C PHE A 14 17.04 11.19 31.04
N SER A 15 16.38 12.13 31.73
CA SER A 15 15.22 11.86 32.58
C SER A 15 14.02 12.55 31.98
N SER A 16 13.27 11.82 31.14
CA SER A 16 11.88 12.13 30.82
C SER A 16 11.17 10.83 30.43
N GLU A 17 10.57 10.18 31.44
CA GLU A 17 9.45 9.26 31.20
C GLU A 17 8.24 10.11 30.82
N ASP A 18 8.19 10.56 29.56
CA ASP A 18 7.00 11.16 28.98
C ASP A 18 6.26 10.10 28.16
N GLU A 19 5.02 9.90 28.58
CA GLU A 19 3.97 9.09 27.98
C GLU A 19 3.91 9.22 26.45
N PHE A 20 4.41 8.21 25.74
CA PHE A 20 4.07 7.97 24.34
C PHE A 20 3.10 6.79 24.25
N ASP A 21 1.90 7.01 24.78
CA ASP A 21 0.74 6.21 24.42
C ASP A 21 0.06 6.87 23.22
N THR A 22 -0.34 6.08 22.23
CA THR A 22 -1.18 6.47 21.06
C THR A 22 -0.48 6.84 19.73
N LEU A 23 0.40 5.99 19.19
CA LEU A 23 0.68 5.96 17.72
C LEU A 23 0.83 4.55 17.13
N ALA A 24 0.22 3.54 17.77
CA ALA A 24 0.17 2.17 17.24
C ALA A 24 -1.20 1.85 16.62
N SER A 25 -1.54 2.53 15.51
CA SER A 25 -2.72 2.18 14.70
C SER A 25 -2.36 2.11 13.21
N ASP A 26 -1.28 1.42 12.90
CA ASP A 26 -0.99 0.87 11.56
C ASP A 26 0.01 -0.29 11.66
N VAL A 27 -0.16 -1.14 12.68
CA VAL A 27 0.53 -2.42 12.74
C VAL A 27 -0.18 -3.35 11.77
N GLU A 28 0.28 -3.38 10.52
CA GLU A 28 0.05 -4.51 9.62
C GLU A 28 0.42 -5.77 10.40
N VAL A 29 -0.59 -6.59 10.73
CA VAL A 29 -0.43 -7.85 11.46
C VAL A 29 0.34 -8.82 10.56
N MET A 30 1.66 -8.71 10.57
CA MET A 30 2.56 -9.68 9.97
C MET A 30 2.46 -10.96 10.78
N SER A 31 1.89 -12.00 10.18
CA SER A 31 1.81 -13.35 10.75
C SER A 31 3.21 -13.83 11.18
N THR A 32 3.36 -14.12 12.46
CA THR A 32 4.62 -14.39 13.19
C THR A 32 5.19 -15.79 12.99
N SER A 33 4.91 -16.48 11.88
CA SER A 33 5.77 -17.60 11.50
C SER A 33 7.16 -17.04 11.20
N ASP A 34 8.25 -17.70 11.62
CA ASP A 34 9.65 -17.37 11.29
C ASP A 34 9.94 -17.51 9.79
N ASN A 35 9.18 -16.77 8.98
CA ASN A 35 9.30 -16.65 7.56
C ASN A 35 10.38 -15.60 7.35
N TRP A 36 11.60 -16.08 7.12
CA TRP A 36 12.71 -15.24 6.65
C TRP A 36 12.28 -14.36 5.46
N SER A 37 11.32 -14.82 4.67
CA SER A 37 10.65 -14.04 3.61
C SER A 37 10.01 -12.75 4.13
N GLY A 38 9.41 -12.73 5.32
CA GLY A 38 8.81 -11.53 5.90
C GLY A 38 9.86 -10.48 6.29
N LYS A 39 10.99 -10.90 6.86
CA LYS A 39 12.11 -9.99 7.19
C LYS A 39 12.79 -9.45 5.93
N GLU A 40 12.98 -10.32 4.93
CA GLU A 40 13.53 -9.94 3.63
C GLU A 40 12.59 -8.96 2.91
N TYR A 41 11.30 -9.25 2.85
CA TYR A 41 10.28 -8.34 2.32
C TYR A 41 10.30 -6.97 3.00
N TRP A 42 10.27 -6.93 4.35
CA TRP A 42 10.29 -5.67 5.09
C TRP A 42 11.53 -4.82 4.80
N LEU A 43 12.72 -5.44 4.81
CA LEU A 43 13.97 -4.75 4.52
C LEU A 43 14.00 -4.22 3.08
N GLY A 44 13.56 -5.04 2.12
CA GLY A 44 13.52 -4.63 0.73
C GLY A 44 12.52 -3.52 0.46
N LYS A 45 11.34 -3.55 1.09
CA LYS A 45 10.35 -2.47 1.03
C LYS A 45 10.95 -1.14 1.50
N LYS A 46 11.63 -1.13 2.65
CA LYS A 46 12.26 0.09 3.19
C LYS A 46 13.37 0.63 2.32
N TYR A 47 14.21 -0.26 1.76
CA TYR A 47 15.25 0.15 0.85
C TYR A 47 14.69 0.68 -0.48
N PHE A 48 13.65 0.04 -1.01
CA PHE A 48 12.99 0.46 -2.24
C PHE A 48 12.34 1.85 -2.10
N GLU A 49 11.58 2.07 -1.02
CA GLU A 49 11.01 3.38 -0.68
C GLU A 49 12.10 4.46 -0.64
N PHE A 50 13.23 4.17 0.02
CA PHE A 50 14.38 5.07 0.07
C PHE A 50 15.02 5.32 -1.30
N ALA A 51 15.25 4.28 -2.10
CA ALA A 51 15.88 4.41 -3.41
C ALA A 51 15.02 5.24 -4.38
N LEU A 52 13.69 5.07 -4.31
CA LEU A 52 12.76 5.85 -5.11
C LEU A 52 12.68 7.30 -4.61
N ALA A 53 12.69 7.53 -3.30
CA ALA A 53 12.77 8.88 -2.73
C ALA A 53 14.08 9.59 -3.11
N GLU A 54 15.22 8.90 -3.06
CA GLU A 54 16.53 9.40 -3.51
C GLU A 54 16.45 9.84 -4.97
N GLN A 55 15.87 9.02 -5.86
CA GLN A 55 15.71 9.37 -7.28
C GLN A 55 14.84 10.60 -7.47
N ASN A 56 13.66 10.66 -6.83
CA ASN A 56 12.77 11.82 -6.93
C ASN A 56 13.44 13.10 -6.39
N LEU A 57 14.26 12.99 -5.35
CA LEU A 57 15.00 14.12 -4.80
C LEU A 57 16.11 14.59 -5.76
N VAL A 58 16.82 13.68 -6.42
CA VAL A 58 17.84 14.02 -7.43
C VAL A 58 17.22 14.71 -8.65
N GLU A 59 15.99 14.34 -9.02
CA GLU A 59 15.24 14.93 -10.13
C GLU A 59 14.46 16.20 -9.71
N SER A 60 14.46 16.54 -8.43
CA SER A 60 13.71 17.67 -7.90
C SER A 60 14.33 19.03 -8.23
N THR A 61 13.48 20.05 -8.28
CA THR A 61 13.92 21.45 -8.37
C THR A 61 14.04 22.05 -6.98
N VAL A 62 14.84 23.12 -6.85
CA VAL A 62 15.11 23.80 -5.55
C VAL A 62 13.83 24.32 -4.89
N ASP A 63 12.80 24.62 -5.67
CA ASP A 63 11.56 25.25 -5.20
C ASP A 63 10.47 24.23 -4.81
N GLU A 64 10.69 22.93 -5.04
CA GLU A 64 9.68 21.91 -4.71
C GLU A 64 9.53 21.71 -3.20
N SER A 65 8.28 21.78 -2.74
CA SER A 65 7.92 21.57 -1.35
C SER A 65 7.87 20.09 -0.98
N ALA A 66 8.01 19.77 0.31
CA ALA A 66 7.92 18.40 0.80
C ALA A 66 6.61 17.67 0.41
N PRO A 67 5.41 18.31 0.47
CA PRO A 67 4.17 17.66 0.01
C PRO A 67 4.15 17.33 -1.48
N GLU A 68 4.82 18.13 -2.33
CA GLU A 68 4.94 17.87 -3.77
C GLU A 68 5.88 16.69 -4.03
N LEU A 69 7.00 16.61 -3.30
CA LEU A 69 7.89 15.46 -3.29
C LEU A 69 7.16 14.17 -2.88
N ASP A 70 6.35 14.22 -1.82
CA ASP A 70 5.54 13.08 -1.38
C ASP A 70 4.51 12.66 -2.42
N ALA A 71 3.80 13.62 -3.02
CA ALA A 71 2.83 13.35 -4.07
C ALA A 71 3.48 12.68 -5.29
N ARG A 72 4.67 13.17 -5.68
CA ARG A 72 5.46 12.58 -6.77
C ARG A 72 5.99 11.20 -6.40
N LEU A 73 6.48 10.98 -5.18
CA LEU A 73 6.90 9.65 -4.72
C LEU A 73 5.76 8.64 -4.81
N GLN A 74 4.55 9.04 -4.41
CA GLN A 74 3.35 8.21 -4.53
C GLN A 74 2.98 7.91 -5.99
N ALA A 75 3.15 8.87 -6.90
CA ALA A 75 2.95 8.65 -8.34
C ALA A 75 4.01 7.66 -8.89
N SER A 76 5.29 7.90 -8.60
CA SER A 76 6.40 7.05 -9.01
C SER A 76 6.24 5.61 -8.52
N PHE A 77 5.70 5.42 -7.30
CA PHE A 77 5.43 4.08 -6.76
C PHE A 77 4.33 3.33 -7.53
N ARG A 78 3.28 4.05 -7.98
CA ARG A 78 2.17 3.46 -8.74
C ARG A 78 2.53 3.10 -10.16
N GLU A 79 3.42 3.88 -10.77
CA GLU A 79 3.86 3.73 -12.15
C GLU A 79 5.08 2.81 -12.28
N TYR A 80 5.66 2.38 -11.17
CA TYR A 80 6.88 1.59 -11.18
C TYR A 80 6.70 0.21 -11.85
N PRO A 81 7.61 -0.20 -12.76
CA PRO A 81 7.50 -1.43 -13.54
C PRO A 81 8.04 -2.63 -12.77
N PHE A 82 7.29 -3.04 -11.73
CA PHE A 82 7.71 -4.10 -10.80
C PHE A 82 8.08 -5.41 -11.52
N THR A 83 7.29 -5.83 -12.51
CA THR A 83 7.48 -7.08 -13.26
C THR A 83 8.78 -7.06 -14.06
N GLU A 84 9.03 -5.99 -14.81
CA GLU A 84 10.20 -5.83 -15.66
C GLU A 84 11.48 -5.75 -14.82
N THR A 85 11.46 -4.94 -13.75
CA THR A 85 12.60 -4.80 -12.84
C THR A 85 12.89 -6.11 -12.12
N LEU A 86 11.87 -6.83 -11.64
CA LEU A 86 12.04 -8.15 -11.03
C LEU A 86 12.71 -9.12 -12.00
N ARG A 87 12.19 -9.22 -13.23
CA ARG A 87 12.74 -10.11 -14.25
C ARG A 87 14.17 -9.74 -14.63
N TYR A 88 14.48 -8.44 -14.71
CA TYR A 88 15.82 -7.93 -15.00
C TYR A 88 16.83 -8.39 -13.94
N ILE A 89 16.49 -8.24 -12.65
CA ILE A 89 17.37 -8.58 -11.53
C ILE A 89 17.51 -10.10 -11.44
N GLN A 90 16.41 -10.86 -11.51
CA GLN A 90 16.43 -12.33 -11.47
C GLN A 90 17.29 -12.93 -12.58
N GLY A 91 17.32 -12.32 -13.78
CA GLY A 91 18.18 -12.78 -14.86
C GLY A 91 19.70 -12.63 -14.63
N ARG A 92 20.12 -11.97 -13.53
CA ARG A 92 21.52 -11.57 -13.29
C ARG A 92 22.03 -11.87 -11.87
N VAL A 93 21.18 -12.38 -10.99
CA VAL A 93 21.56 -12.75 -9.61
C VAL A 93 21.35 -14.25 -9.38
N GLU A 94 21.89 -14.78 -8.28
CA GLU A 94 21.78 -16.21 -8.01
C GLU A 94 20.33 -16.64 -7.73
N ALA A 95 19.92 -17.78 -8.32
CA ALA A 95 18.60 -18.36 -8.10
C ALA A 95 18.30 -18.75 -6.64
N SER A 96 19.34 -18.91 -5.82
CA SER A 96 19.20 -19.17 -4.37
C SER A 96 18.54 -18.01 -3.60
N LEU A 97 18.51 -16.82 -4.19
CA LEU A 97 17.84 -15.64 -3.65
C LEU A 97 16.34 -15.62 -3.91
N PHE A 98 15.85 -16.48 -4.80
CA PHE A 98 14.45 -16.45 -5.20
C PHE A 98 13.57 -17.02 -4.08
N ARG A 99 12.39 -16.44 -3.94
CA ARG A 99 11.34 -16.89 -3.03
C ARG A 99 10.06 -16.98 -3.85
N ASN A 100 9.17 -17.88 -3.44
CA ASN A 100 7.83 -17.93 -4.01
C ASN A 100 7.07 -16.72 -3.46
N SER A 101 6.63 -15.81 -4.33
CA SER A 101 5.73 -14.72 -4.00
C SER A 101 4.40 -14.89 -4.73
N SER A 102 3.37 -14.26 -4.20
CA SER A 102 2.03 -14.27 -4.81
C SER A 102 1.90 -13.24 -5.94
N ASP A 103 2.70 -12.17 -5.88
CA ASP A 103 2.75 -11.10 -6.88
C ASP A 103 4.18 -10.58 -7.10
N ASP A 104 4.38 -9.82 -8.19
CA ASP A 104 5.68 -9.30 -8.61
C ASP A 104 6.23 -8.22 -7.68
N TYR A 105 5.36 -7.46 -7.01
CA TYR A 105 5.77 -6.45 -6.04
C TYR A 105 6.38 -7.11 -4.80
N GLU A 106 5.68 -8.07 -4.20
CA GLU A 106 6.15 -8.88 -3.09
C GLU A 106 7.44 -9.64 -3.46
N GLY A 107 7.50 -10.17 -4.68
CA GLY A 107 8.66 -10.84 -5.24
C GLY A 107 9.88 -9.92 -5.31
N LEU A 108 9.71 -8.70 -5.82
CA LEU A 108 10.77 -7.70 -5.92
C LEU A 108 11.25 -7.25 -4.53
N MET A 109 10.34 -6.91 -3.62
CA MET A 109 10.72 -6.48 -2.27
C MET A 109 11.49 -7.59 -1.54
N THR A 110 11.03 -8.82 -1.62
CA THR A 110 11.72 -9.96 -0.99
C THR A 110 13.10 -10.21 -1.60
N LEU A 111 13.23 -10.07 -2.93
CA LEU A 111 14.52 -10.21 -3.62
C LEU A 111 15.52 -9.12 -3.22
N ILE A 112 15.10 -7.86 -3.17
CA ILE A 112 15.91 -6.72 -2.72
C ILE A 112 16.42 -6.99 -1.31
N GLY A 113 15.54 -7.36 -0.38
CA GLY A 113 15.93 -7.66 1.00
C GLY A 113 16.90 -8.83 1.10
N SER A 114 16.72 -9.87 0.29
CA SER A 114 17.62 -11.02 0.23
C SER A 114 19.03 -10.62 -0.25
N ILE A 115 19.13 -9.78 -1.27
CA ILE A 115 20.39 -9.23 -1.80
C ILE A 115 21.09 -8.38 -0.72
N LEU A 116 20.36 -7.45 -0.10
CA LEU A 116 20.88 -6.57 0.95
C LEU A 116 21.40 -7.36 2.16
N ARG A 117 20.70 -8.43 2.54
CA ARG A 117 21.10 -9.29 3.65
C ARG A 117 22.38 -10.06 3.36
N LYS A 118 22.55 -10.61 2.15
CA LYS A 118 23.78 -11.31 1.76
C LYS A 118 24.99 -10.38 1.64
N LYS A 119 24.77 -9.08 1.43
CA LYS A 119 25.82 -8.05 1.25
C LYS A 119 26.80 -8.38 0.11
N ASN A 120 26.34 -9.11 -0.90
CA ASN A 120 27.14 -9.37 -2.09
C ASN A 120 27.21 -8.10 -2.95
N ARG A 121 28.41 -7.55 -3.13
CA ARG A 121 28.63 -6.29 -3.86
C ARG A 121 28.18 -6.36 -5.32
N SER A 122 28.36 -7.50 -5.99
CA SER A 122 27.98 -7.66 -7.39
C SER A 122 26.46 -7.64 -7.56
N GLU A 123 25.76 -8.41 -6.74
CA GLU A 123 24.29 -8.48 -6.77
C GLU A 123 23.67 -7.14 -6.35
N MET A 124 24.24 -6.46 -5.34
CA MET A 124 23.80 -5.14 -4.91
C MET A 124 23.98 -4.10 -6.03
N ARG A 125 25.09 -4.15 -6.78
CA ARG A 125 25.31 -3.27 -7.93
C ARG A 125 24.26 -3.52 -9.02
N THR A 126 24.00 -4.78 -9.36
CA THR A 126 22.97 -5.15 -10.34
C THR A 126 21.58 -4.69 -9.92
N MET A 127 21.24 -4.86 -8.64
CA MET A 127 19.99 -4.40 -8.07
C MET A 127 19.85 -2.88 -8.18
N ILE A 128 20.88 -2.10 -7.80
CA ILE A 128 20.86 -0.64 -7.89
C ILE A 128 20.69 -0.18 -9.35
N ILE A 129 21.36 -0.84 -10.30
CA ILE A 129 21.19 -0.54 -11.73
C ILE A 129 19.75 -0.80 -12.15
N GLY A 130 19.20 -1.98 -11.84
CA GLY A 130 17.81 -2.32 -12.17
C GLY A 130 16.81 -1.35 -11.54
N LEU A 131 17.06 -0.88 -10.32
CA LEU A 131 16.18 0.09 -9.65
C LEU A 131 16.19 1.46 -10.33
N ARG A 132 17.35 1.90 -10.83
CA ARG A 132 17.58 3.24 -11.43
C ARG A 132 17.34 3.29 -12.95
N GLU A 133 17.39 2.15 -13.64
CA GLU A 133 17.11 2.08 -15.08
C GLU A 133 15.62 2.30 -15.40
N TYR A 134 14.75 2.35 -14.39
CA TYR A 134 13.43 2.96 -14.53
C TYR A 134 13.59 4.47 -14.70
N LYS A 135 13.73 4.89 -15.96
CA LYS A 135 13.33 6.24 -16.37
C LYS A 135 11.95 6.11 -16.95
N SER A 136 10.98 6.77 -16.31
CA SER A 136 9.73 7.12 -16.97
C SER A 136 10.13 7.98 -18.17
N ASP A 137 10.33 7.36 -19.33
CA ASP A 137 10.54 8.07 -20.60
C ASP A 137 9.25 8.85 -20.84
N GLY A 138 9.26 10.08 -20.33
CA GLY A 138 8.07 10.85 -20.02
C GLY A 138 7.19 11.08 -21.24
N VAL A 139 6.00 10.48 -21.24
CA VAL A 139 4.83 10.94 -22.02
C VAL A 139 3.56 10.57 -21.26
N HIS A 140 3.40 11.04 -20.02
CA HIS A 140 2.08 11.02 -19.39
C HIS A 140 1.89 12.27 -18.53
N GLU A 141 1.59 13.38 -19.22
CA GLU A 141 0.90 14.53 -18.65
C GLU A 141 -0.51 14.07 -18.22
N VAL A 142 -0.62 13.38 -17.09
CA VAL A 142 -1.91 13.00 -16.51
C VAL A 142 -2.43 14.20 -15.74
N ARG A 143 -3.19 15.00 -16.48
CA ARG A 143 -4.26 15.89 -16.01
C ARG A 143 -4.85 15.37 -14.70
N GLY A 144 -4.57 16.07 -13.61
CA GLY A 144 -4.93 15.70 -12.25
C GLY A 144 -6.42 15.37 -12.09
N GLU A 145 -6.73 14.08 -12.01
CA GLU A 145 -7.95 13.61 -11.39
C GLU A 145 -7.71 13.56 -9.88
N ARG A 146 -8.50 14.37 -9.16
CA ARG A 146 -8.53 14.44 -7.70
C ARG A 146 -8.73 13.02 -7.12
N ILE A 147 -7.66 12.43 -6.62
CA ILE A 147 -7.74 11.21 -5.82
C ILE A 147 -8.42 11.58 -4.50
N ALA A 148 -9.66 11.12 -4.35
CA ALA A 148 -10.43 11.23 -3.13
C ALA A 148 -9.68 10.51 -1.99
N LYS A 149 -9.48 11.22 -0.88
CA LYS A 149 -8.89 10.70 0.35
C LYS A 149 -9.67 9.46 0.79
N SER A 150 -8.97 8.32 0.92
CA SER A 150 -9.51 7.09 1.49
C SER A 150 -9.64 7.28 3.00
N GLN A 151 -10.77 7.82 3.43
CA GLN A 151 -11.15 7.88 4.82
C GLN A 151 -11.94 6.61 5.13
N ASP A 152 -11.30 5.63 5.78
CA ASP A 152 -11.94 4.46 6.37
C ASP A 152 -12.82 4.91 7.55
N SER A 153 -13.91 5.58 7.24
CA SER A 153 -15.01 5.78 8.17
C SER A 153 -16.11 4.77 7.83
N TYR A 154 -16.75 4.22 8.85
CA TYR A 154 -17.98 3.44 8.72
C TYR A 154 -19.12 4.38 8.29
N ALA A 155 -19.01 4.95 7.09
CA ALA A 155 -20.02 5.79 6.52
C ALA A 155 -21.23 4.91 6.22
N GLU A 156 -22.38 5.36 6.69
CA GLU A 156 -23.66 4.92 6.19
C GLU A 156 -23.62 4.97 4.66
N ILE A 157 -24.20 3.97 4.00
CA ILE A 157 -24.07 3.82 2.55
C ILE A 157 -24.58 5.09 1.89
N ASP A 158 -23.65 5.91 1.38
CA ASP A 158 -24.00 6.98 0.46
C ASP A 158 -24.49 6.31 -0.82
N THR A 159 -25.82 6.24 -0.95
CA THR A 159 -26.51 5.64 -2.09
C THR A 159 -26.37 6.47 -3.36
N ALA A 160 -25.73 7.65 -3.30
CA ALA A 160 -25.40 8.42 -4.49
C ALA A 160 -24.47 7.61 -5.41
N GLY A 161 -25.04 6.98 -6.44
CA GLY A 161 -24.32 6.28 -7.50
C GLY A 161 -24.21 4.75 -7.37
N LEU A 162 -24.73 4.17 -6.28
CA LEU A 162 -24.92 2.73 -6.15
C LEU A 162 -26.19 2.33 -6.92
N GLY A 163 -26.07 1.41 -7.88
CA GLY A 163 -27.17 1.04 -8.78
C GLY A 163 -28.43 0.54 -8.07
N ARG A 164 -29.52 0.36 -8.82
CA ARG A 164 -30.89 0.06 -8.34
C ARG A 164 -30.96 -0.91 -7.14
N HIS A 165 -30.17 -1.99 -7.14
CA HIS A 165 -30.13 -2.96 -6.05
C HIS A 165 -29.79 -2.36 -4.67
N ALA A 166 -28.84 -1.42 -4.59
CA ALA A 166 -28.47 -0.82 -3.31
C ALA A 166 -29.56 0.12 -2.79
N THR A 167 -30.23 0.86 -3.68
CA THR A 167 -31.38 1.71 -3.34
C THR A 167 -32.53 0.86 -2.82
N THR A 168 -32.89 -0.22 -3.53
CA THR A 168 -33.94 -1.15 -3.07
C THR A 168 -33.59 -1.80 -1.73
N LEU A 169 -32.32 -2.17 -1.51
CA LEU A 169 -31.88 -2.76 -0.25
C LEU A 169 -31.96 -1.75 0.91
N LYS A 170 -31.63 -0.47 0.65
CA LYS A 170 -31.77 0.62 1.62
C LYS A 170 -33.22 0.88 1.98
N GLU A 171 -34.10 1.05 0.99
CA GLU A 171 -35.54 1.24 1.19
C GLU A 171 -36.16 0.07 1.97
N HIS A 172 -35.76 -1.16 1.62
CA HIS A 172 -36.19 -2.36 2.34
C HIS A 172 -35.66 -2.37 3.78
N GLY A 173 -34.43 -1.90 4.00
CA GLY A 173 -33.84 -1.71 5.33
C GLY A 173 -34.63 -0.72 6.19
N GLU A 174 -34.89 0.48 5.65
CA GLU A 174 -35.65 1.54 6.33
C GLU A 174 -37.04 1.05 6.73
N LYS A 175 -37.74 0.33 5.84
CA LYS A 175 -39.07 -0.23 6.13
C LYS A 175 -39.07 -1.24 7.28
N HIS A 176 -37.97 -1.96 7.50
CA HIS A 176 -37.85 -3.01 8.53
C HIS A 176 -36.99 -2.60 9.72
N GLY A 177 -36.63 -1.31 9.84
CA GLY A 177 -35.76 -0.82 10.91
C GLY A 177 -34.34 -1.42 10.90
N ALA A 178 -33.86 -1.83 9.73
CA ALA A 178 -32.54 -2.44 9.55
C ALA A 178 -31.58 -1.51 8.80
N ILE A 179 -30.39 -1.32 9.36
CA ILE A 179 -29.34 -0.51 8.75
C ILE A 179 -28.51 -1.38 7.80
N VAL A 180 -28.34 -0.93 6.56
CA VAL A 180 -27.45 -1.57 5.59
C VAL A 180 -26.06 -0.94 5.73
N ARG A 181 -25.03 -1.77 5.97
CA ARG A 181 -23.62 -1.31 6.02
C ARG A 181 -22.82 -1.95 4.92
N CYS A 182 -22.02 -1.18 4.19
CA CYS A 182 -21.16 -1.70 3.14
C CYS A 182 -19.75 -1.12 3.28
N ILE A 183 -18.77 -1.99 3.40
CA ILE A 183 -17.35 -1.65 3.50
C ILE A 183 -16.67 -2.19 2.27
N ALA A 184 -15.90 -1.36 1.56
CA ALA A 184 -15.18 -1.80 0.38
C ALA A 184 -13.68 -1.51 0.57
N ARG A 185 -12.87 -2.56 0.48
CA ARG A 185 -11.42 -2.51 0.68
C ARG A 185 -10.69 -2.87 -0.62
N PRO A 186 -9.55 -2.23 -0.92
CA PRO A 186 -8.67 -2.68 -1.99
C PRO A 186 -8.05 -4.03 -1.61
N LEU A 187 -7.94 -4.95 -2.57
CA LEU A 187 -7.26 -6.24 -2.44
C LEU A 187 -5.93 -6.27 -3.20
N SER A 188 -5.88 -5.65 -4.38
CA SER A 188 -4.68 -5.54 -5.20
C SER A 188 -4.74 -4.25 -6.00
N THR A 189 -3.58 -3.60 -6.16
CA THR A 189 -3.44 -2.38 -6.94
C THR A 189 -3.22 -2.70 -8.43
N TYR A 190 -2.63 -3.85 -8.76
CA TYR A 190 -2.33 -4.26 -10.12
C TYR A 190 -2.36 -5.80 -10.31
N PRO A 191 -3.32 -6.37 -11.07
CA PRO A 191 -4.49 -5.69 -11.61
C PRO A 191 -5.41 -5.18 -10.47
N PRO A 192 -6.10 -4.04 -10.64
CA PRO A 192 -6.93 -3.48 -9.58
C PRO A 192 -8.04 -4.46 -9.19
N ARG A 193 -8.09 -4.83 -7.90
CA ARG A 193 -9.11 -5.68 -7.31
C ARG A 193 -9.61 -5.07 -6.02
N TYR A 194 -10.91 -5.12 -5.82
CA TYR A 194 -11.60 -4.62 -4.63
C TYR A 194 -12.53 -5.69 -4.10
N GLU A 195 -12.62 -5.81 -2.78
CA GLU A 195 -13.64 -6.60 -2.09
C GLU A 195 -14.62 -5.67 -1.39
N ALA A 196 -15.91 -5.87 -1.62
CA ALA A 196 -16.97 -5.24 -0.85
C ALA A 196 -17.63 -6.28 0.07
N THR A 197 -17.72 -5.93 1.36
CA THR A 197 -18.47 -6.67 2.38
C THR A 197 -19.71 -5.86 2.76
N LEU A 198 -20.89 -6.42 2.51
CA LEU A 198 -22.18 -5.84 2.86
C LEU A 198 -22.81 -6.62 4.00
N VAL A 199 -23.25 -5.91 5.04
CA VAL A 199 -23.93 -6.45 6.22
C VAL A 199 -25.37 -5.94 6.24
N TYR A 200 -26.32 -6.87 6.22
CA TYR A 200 -27.76 -6.59 6.26
C TYR A 200 -28.54 -7.61 7.08
N GLN A 201 -29.22 -7.15 8.14
CA GLN A 201 -30.00 -7.99 9.06
C GLN A 201 -29.20 -9.22 9.58
N GLY A 202 -27.96 -8.99 10.01
CA GLY A 202 -27.07 -10.06 10.49
C GLY A 202 -26.51 -10.99 9.40
N THR A 203 -26.88 -10.81 8.13
CA THR A 203 -26.26 -11.53 7.01
C THR A 203 -25.12 -10.72 6.43
N MET A 204 -23.96 -11.36 6.27
CA MET A 204 -22.80 -10.80 5.61
C MET A 204 -22.66 -11.39 4.20
N VAL A 205 -22.42 -10.54 3.22
CA VAL A 205 -22.23 -10.92 1.81
C VAL A 205 -20.97 -10.25 1.28
N LYS A 206 -20.11 -11.03 0.62
CA LYS A 206 -18.87 -10.54 0.02
C LYS A 206 -18.91 -10.65 -1.50
N ALA A 207 -18.32 -9.67 -2.16
CA ALA A 207 -18.11 -9.68 -3.59
C ALA A 207 -16.83 -8.97 -3.99
N GLU A 208 -16.19 -9.49 -5.03
CA GLU A 208 -14.98 -8.90 -5.61
C GLU A 208 -15.23 -8.39 -7.02
N ALA A 209 -14.52 -7.33 -7.37
CA ALA A 209 -14.56 -6.76 -8.72
C ALA A 209 -13.30 -5.95 -9.04
N LYS A 210 -13.22 -5.46 -10.29
CA LYS A 210 -12.11 -4.63 -10.78
C LYS A 210 -12.20 -3.17 -10.32
N SER A 211 -13.36 -2.75 -9.81
CA SER A 211 -13.58 -1.42 -9.26
C SER A 211 -14.37 -1.49 -7.96
N GLN A 212 -14.16 -0.51 -7.07
CA GLN A 212 -14.90 -0.40 -5.81
C GLN A 212 -16.42 -0.33 -6.03
N ARG A 213 -16.85 0.42 -7.05
CA ARG A 213 -18.27 0.57 -7.42
C ARG A 213 -18.89 -0.77 -7.83
N GLU A 214 -18.22 -1.53 -8.70
CA GLU A 214 -18.70 -2.82 -9.18
C GLU A 214 -18.74 -3.86 -8.05
N ALA A 215 -17.76 -3.85 -7.14
CA ALA A 215 -17.73 -4.75 -5.99
C ALA A 215 -18.93 -4.50 -5.07
N ARG A 216 -19.22 -3.23 -4.74
CA ARG A 216 -20.40 -2.86 -3.92
C ARG A 216 -21.71 -3.27 -4.60
N GLN A 217 -21.84 -3.03 -5.91
CA GLN A 217 -23.03 -3.43 -6.66
C GLN A 217 -23.24 -4.96 -6.67
N LYS A 218 -22.17 -5.74 -6.89
CA LYS A 218 -22.23 -7.21 -6.83
C LYS A 218 -22.60 -7.70 -5.43
N ALA A 219 -22.08 -7.06 -4.38
CA ALA A 219 -22.43 -7.40 -3.00
C ALA A 219 -23.91 -7.11 -2.70
N ALA A 220 -24.43 -5.96 -3.15
CA ALA A 220 -25.84 -5.60 -3.01
C ALA A 220 -26.77 -6.55 -3.78
N MET A 221 -26.43 -6.90 -5.03
CA MET A 221 -27.19 -7.85 -5.85
C MET A 221 -27.29 -9.21 -5.14
N LYS A 222 -26.15 -9.78 -4.71
CA LYS A 222 -26.12 -11.03 -3.95
C LYS A 222 -26.93 -10.96 -2.65
N ALA A 223 -26.95 -9.80 -1.98
CA ALA A 223 -27.74 -9.60 -0.77
C ALA A 223 -29.25 -9.56 -1.03
N CYS A 224 -29.68 -8.90 -2.12
CA CYS A 224 -31.08 -8.92 -2.56
C CYS A 224 -31.53 -10.34 -2.91
N ASP A 225 -30.73 -11.07 -3.69
CA ASP A 225 -31.02 -12.45 -4.10
C ASP A 225 -31.18 -13.37 -2.88
N LYS A 226 -30.26 -13.27 -1.92
CA LYS A 226 -30.28 -14.08 -0.69
C LYS A 226 -31.47 -13.77 0.22
N ARG A 227 -32.08 -12.60 0.09
CA ARG A 227 -33.25 -12.16 0.87
C ARG A 227 -34.56 -12.23 0.09
N GLY A 228 -34.55 -12.63 -1.18
CA GLY A 228 -35.74 -12.65 -2.03
C GLY A 228 -36.30 -11.26 -2.32
N ILE A 229 -35.47 -10.21 -2.25
CA ILE A 229 -35.90 -8.83 -2.51
C ILE A 229 -35.89 -8.60 -4.02
N THR A 230 -37.08 -8.42 -4.60
CA THR A 230 -37.22 -8.16 -6.04
C THR A 230 -36.98 -6.68 -6.34
N VAL A 231 -36.03 -6.38 -7.21
CA VAL A 231 -35.77 -5.01 -7.68
C VAL A 231 -36.79 -4.67 -8.77
N LYS A 232 -37.50 -3.56 -8.56
CA LYS A 232 -38.45 -3.01 -9.54
C LYS A 232 -37.77 -2.10 -10.55
#